data_AF-X1T435-F1
#
_entry.id   AF-X1T435-F1
#
_cell.length_a   1.000
_cell.length_b   1.000
_cell.length_c   1.000
_cell.angle_alpha   90.00
_cell.angle_beta   90.00
_cell.angle_gamma   90.00
#
_symmetry.space_group_name_H-M   'P 1'
#
loop_
_entity.id
_entity.type
_entity.pdbx_description
1 polymer ?
#
loop_
_entity_poly.entity_id
_entity_poly.type
_entity_poly.pdbx_seq_one_letter_code
_entity_poly.pdbx_strand_id
1 'polypeptide(L)' 'AVRIKALAAKAGIESISTEDNQIILRLFEGIHFDKQKLEPFAMVGVKIGLTQLRLNYRKPSNTWQRVLEEMLER' A
#
# COMPACT_ATOMS: atom_id res chain seq x y z
N ALA A 1 -10.64 10.31 -3.25
CA ALA A 1 -10.94 8.87 -3.29
C ALA A 1 -10.72 8.20 -4.66
N VAL A 2 -11.02 8.86 -5.80
CA VAL A 2 -10.94 8.24 -7.14
C VAL A 2 -9.50 7.94 -7.60
N ARG A 3 -8.55 8.83 -7.29
CA ARG A 3 -7.15 8.71 -7.73
C ARG A 3 -6.44 7.46 -7.19
N ILE A 4 -6.62 7.15 -5.91
CA ILE A 4 -6.04 5.95 -5.28
C ILE A 4 -6.60 4.69 -5.93
N LYS A 5 -7.90 4.62 -6.22
CA LYS A 5 -8.50 3.46 -6.90
C LYS A 5 -7.93 3.26 -8.30
N ALA A 6 -7.70 4.34 -9.05
CA ALA A 6 -7.10 4.27 -10.38
C ALA A 6 -5.62 3.84 -10.32
N LEU A 7 -4.85 4.38 -9.38
CA LEU A 7 -3.46 3.98 -9.14
C LEU A 7 -3.35 2.53 -8.66
N ALA A 8 -4.26 2.10 -7.79
CA ALA A 8 -4.36 0.73 -7.30
C ALA A 8 -4.62 -0.26 -8.44
N ALA A 9 -5.58 0.04 -9.31
CA ALA A 9 -5.86 -0.80 -10.48
C ALA A 9 -4.64 -0.89 -11.42
N LYS A 10 -3.93 0.23 -11.64
CA LYS A 10 -2.70 0.24 -12.45
C LYS A 10 -1.55 -0.54 -11.82
N ALA A 11 -1.46 -0.54 -10.50
CA ALA A 11 -0.44 -1.27 -9.73
C ALA A 11 -0.81 -2.74 -9.48
N GLY A 12 -1.90 -3.25 -10.05
CA GLY A 12 -2.32 -4.65 -9.89
C GLY A 12 -2.91 -4.97 -8.52
N ILE A 13 -3.42 -3.96 -7.82
CA ILE A 13 -4.07 -4.13 -6.51
C ILE A 13 -5.54 -4.52 -6.73
N GLU A 14 -5.88 -5.68 -6.23
CA GLU A 14 -7.23 -6.25 -6.24
C GLU A 14 -8.13 -5.58 -5.20
N SER A 15 -7.61 -5.38 -3.99
CA SER A 15 -8.40 -4.88 -2.87
C SER A 15 -7.62 -3.93 -1.97
N ILE A 16 -8.32 -2.93 -1.44
CA ILE A 16 -7.86 -2.03 -0.38
C ILE A 16 -8.89 -2.10 0.74
N SER A 17 -8.47 -2.61 1.89
CA SER A 17 -9.28 -2.70 3.10
C SER A 17 -8.64 -1.93 4.24
N THR A 18 -9.45 -1.45 5.16
CA THR A 18 -8.98 -0.83 6.41
C THR A 18 -9.49 -1.68 7.56
N GLU A 19 -8.57 -2.31 8.31
CA GLU A 19 -8.87 -3.20 9.43
C GLU A 19 -7.90 -2.91 10.59
N ASP A 20 -8.39 -2.88 11.84
CA ASP A 20 -7.56 -2.79 13.05
C ASP A 20 -6.43 -1.74 13.01
N ASN A 21 -6.79 -0.54 12.57
CA ASN A 21 -5.86 0.58 12.39
C ASN A 21 -4.75 0.35 11.36
N GLN A 22 -5.00 -0.55 10.41
CA GLN A 22 -4.11 -0.85 9.30
C GLN A 22 -4.86 -0.74 7.97
N ILE A 23 -4.16 -0.26 6.96
CA ILE A 23 -4.61 -0.32 5.58
C ILE A 23 -3.93 -1.53 4.96
N ILE A 24 -4.75 -2.47 4.49
CA ILE A 24 -4.32 -3.70 3.88
C ILE A 24 -4.57 -3.58 2.38
N LEU A 25 -3.51 -3.67 1.59
CA LEU A 25 -3.61 -3.79 0.14
C LEU A 25 -3.29 -5.22 -0.29
N ARG A 26 -4.11 -5.77 -1.17
CA ARG A 26 -3.93 -7.12 -1.70
C ARG A 26 -3.79 -7.05 -3.21
N LEU A 27 -2.75 -7.69 -3.73
CA LEU A 27 -2.53 -7.81 -5.17
C LEU A 27 -3.39 -8.91 -5.77
N PHE A 28 -3.64 -8.82 -7.08
CA PHE A 28 -4.15 -9.96 -7.84
C PHE A 28 -3.20 -11.16 -7.75
N GLU A 29 -3.76 -12.36 -7.81
CA GLU A 29 -2.97 -13.59 -7.83
C GLU A 29 -1.96 -13.58 -8.98
N GLY A 30 -0.72 -14.03 -8.68
CA GLY A 30 0.39 -14.02 -9.63
C GLY A 30 1.15 -12.70 -9.74
N ILE A 31 0.68 -11.62 -9.09
CA ILE A 31 1.40 -10.35 -8.98
C ILE A 31 2.04 -10.26 -7.60
N HIS A 32 3.35 -9.96 -7.57
CA HIS A 32 4.11 -9.79 -6.34
C HIS A 32 4.59 -8.35 -6.18
N PHE A 33 4.69 -7.92 -4.94
CA PHE A 33 5.33 -6.65 -4.63
C PHE A 33 6.84 -6.74 -4.88
N ASP A 34 7.37 -5.76 -5.60
CA ASP A 34 8.81 -5.57 -5.70
C ASP A 34 9.32 -4.99 -4.37
N LYS A 35 9.83 -5.89 -3.52
CA LYS A 35 10.32 -5.52 -2.20
C LYS A 35 11.41 -4.46 -2.27
N GLN A 36 12.31 -4.50 -3.25
CA GLN A 36 13.42 -3.54 -3.34
C GLN A 36 12.92 -2.12 -3.63
N LYS A 37 11.91 -2.00 -4.50
CA LYS A 37 11.25 -0.71 -4.75
C LYS A 37 10.54 -0.15 -3.52
N LEU A 38 10.07 -1.05 -2.65
CA LEU A 38 9.24 -0.70 -1.49
C LEU A 38 10.00 -0.64 -0.16
N GLU A 39 11.25 -1.09 -0.10
CA GLU A 39 12.13 -1.01 1.08
C GLU A 39 12.16 0.38 1.74
N PRO A 40 12.19 1.52 1.00
CA PRO A 40 12.12 2.86 1.60
C PRO A 40 10.89 3.08 2.48
N PHE A 41 9.78 2.41 2.15
CA PHE A 41 8.53 2.54 2.87
C PHE A 41 8.46 1.62 4.10
N ALA A 42 9.26 0.55 4.16
CA ALA A 42 9.31 -0.32 5.34
C ALA A 42 9.65 0.46 6.62
N MET A 43 10.49 1.49 6.46
CA MET A 43 10.97 2.38 7.52
C MET A 43 9.87 3.26 8.12
N VAL A 44 8.80 3.55 7.37
CA VAL A 44 7.69 4.43 7.79
C VAL A 44 6.50 3.67 8.36
N GLY A 45 6.67 2.40 8.72
CA GLY A 45 5.63 1.58 9.33
C GLY A 45 4.78 0.81 8.32
N VAL A 46 5.32 0.57 7.12
CA VAL A 46 4.72 -0.31 6.12
C VAL A 46 5.30 -1.71 6.25
N LYS A 47 4.45 -2.72 6.41
CA LYS A 47 4.84 -4.14 6.33
C LYS A 47 4.60 -4.66 4.93
N ILE A 48 5.67 -5.11 4.27
CA ILE A 48 5.65 -5.62 2.90
C ILE A 48 5.66 -7.15 2.93
N GLY A 49 4.52 -7.75 2.63
CA GLY A 49 4.37 -9.18 2.34
C GLY A 49 4.59 -9.48 0.86
N LEU A 50 4.43 -10.74 0.47
CA LEU A 50 4.56 -11.17 -0.94
C LEU A 50 3.39 -10.67 -1.81
N THR A 51 2.17 -10.85 -1.30
CA THR A 51 0.91 -10.50 -1.98
C THR A 51 0.09 -9.47 -1.20
N GLN A 52 0.53 -9.11 -0.01
CA GLN A 52 -0.15 -8.19 0.90
C GLN A 52 0.78 -7.10 1.38
N LEU A 53 0.28 -5.87 1.38
CA LEU A 53 0.91 -4.71 1.99
C LEU A 53 0.07 -4.27 3.18
N ARG A 54 0.70 -3.95 4.31
CA ARG A 54 0.00 -3.44 5.49
C ARG A 54 0.61 -2.13 5.95
N LEU A 55 -0.15 -1.06 5.88
CA LEU A 55 0.21 0.25 6.39
C LEU A 55 -0.38 0.44 7.78
N ASN A 56 0.43 0.74 8.79
CA ASN A 56 -0.11 1.14 10.10
C ASN A 56 -0.31 2.65 10.15
N TYR A 57 -1.55 3.12 10.26
CA TYR A 57 -1.86 4.57 10.27
C TYR A 57 -1.95 5.18 11.68
N ARG A 58 -1.51 4.49 12.75
CA ARG A 58 -1.50 5.03 14.13
C ARG A 58 -0.73 6.36 14.32
N LYS A 59 0.02 6.85 13.33
CA LYS A 59 0.62 8.19 13.41
C LYS A 59 -0.40 9.27 12.98
N PRO A 60 -0.59 10.34 13.77
CA PRO A 60 -1.70 11.30 13.62
C PRO A 60 -1.45 12.33 12.49
N SER A 61 -1.18 11.89 11.27
CA SER A 61 -1.01 12.82 10.16
C SER A 61 -1.48 12.21 8.86
N ASN A 62 -2.17 13.01 8.04
CA ASN A 62 -2.62 12.78 6.66
C ASN A 62 -1.57 12.20 5.68
N THR A 63 -0.40 11.81 6.16
CA THR A 63 0.74 11.33 5.39
C THR A 63 0.53 9.92 4.83
N TRP A 64 -0.28 9.07 5.47
CA TRP A 64 -0.47 7.69 4.99
C TRP A 64 -1.05 7.65 3.57
N GLN A 65 -1.95 8.58 3.23
CA GLN A 65 -2.57 8.63 1.92
C GLN A 65 -1.55 9.01 0.85
N ARG A 66 -0.67 9.97 1.17
CA ARG A 66 0.43 10.39 0.30
C ARG A 66 1.46 9.28 0.11
N VAL A 67 1.85 8.59 1.19
CA VAL A 67 2.74 7.41 1.12
C VAL A 67 2.13 6.34 0.24
N LEU A 68 0.82 6.08 0.39
CA LEU A 68 0.13 5.13 -0.46
C LEU A 68 0.15 5.55 -1.93
N GLU A 69 -0.13 6.81 -2.23
CA GLU A 69 -0.07 7.34 -3.60
C GLU A 69 1.35 7.20 -4.18
N GLU A 70 2.40 7.56 -3.44
CA GLU A 70 3.79 7.43 -3.90
C GLU A 70 4.23 5.98 -4.10
N MET A 71 3.71 5.04 -3.31
CA MET A 71 3.95 3.61 -3.50
C MET A 71 3.29 3.08 -4.78
N LEU A 72 2.10 3.58 -5.11
CA LEU A 72 1.35 3.14 -6.29
C LEU A 72 1.82 3.81 -7.58
N GLU A 73 2.57 4.91 -7.50
CA GLU A 73 3.14 5.60 -8.66
C GLU A 73 4.50 5.02 -9.14
N ARG A 74 5.12 4.08 -8.40
CA ARG A 74 6.46 3.51 -8.68
C ARG A 74 6.49 2.16 -9.41
#